data_AF-A0A2R7RHH3-F1
#
_entry.id   AF-A0A2R7RHH3-F1
#
_cell.length_a   1.000
_cell.length_b   1.000
_cell.length_c   1.000
_cell.angle_alpha   90.00
_cell.angle_beta   90.00
_cell.angle_gamma   90.00
#
_symmetry.space_group_name_H-M   'P 1'
#
loop_
_entity.id
_entity.type
_entity.pdbx_description
1 polymer ?
#
loop_
_entity_poly.entity_id
_entity_poly.type
_entity_poly.pdbx_seq_one_letter_code
_entity_poly.pdbx_strand_id
1 'polypeptide(L)'
;MNALAPTEAPGAPPAQTEEASGRESADSPLEGFRIGVTSHRRSQDLIEALERRGAEVLHAPALKIAPVQEDIRLIEDTKAVIAAKPDLCIATTAYGMRRWCEAADSFGIGEQLLETLGNCRMFVRGPKARGAVRAAGLADVGISSDET
;
A
#
# COMPACT_ATOMS: atom_id res chain seq x y z
N MET A 1 29.72 -76.14 -43.65
CA MET A 1 28.28 -75.96 -43.39
C MET A 1 28.11 -75.75 -41.89
N ASN A 2 27.19 -74.83 -41.56
CA ASN A 2 26.75 -74.33 -40.25
C ASN A 2 27.52 -73.18 -39.60
N ALA A 3 26.73 -72.16 -39.28
CA ALA A 3 27.02 -70.77 -38.94
C ALA A 3 26.35 -70.39 -37.61
N LEU A 4 26.65 -69.17 -37.14
CA LEU A 4 26.07 -68.40 -36.00
C LEU A 4 26.49 -68.86 -34.59
N ALA A 5 26.82 -68.00 -33.62
CA ALA A 5 27.00 -66.54 -33.49
C ALA A 5 27.78 -66.30 -32.16
N PRO A 6 28.46 -65.15 -31.95
CA PRO A 6 29.24 -64.88 -30.72
C PRO A 6 28.36 -64.33 -29.58
N THR A 7 28.62 -64.79 -28.35
CA THR A 7 27.96 -64.31 -27.11
C THR A 7 28.71 -63.11 -26.53
N GLU A 8 27.96 -62.04 -26.23
CA GLU A 8 28.41 -60.73 -25.76
C GLU A 8 29.10 -60.74 -24.37
N ALA A 9 29.95 -59.72 -24.17
CA ALA A 9 30.73 -59.44 -22.98
C ALA A 9 29.87 -58.91 -21.79
N PRO A 10 30.31 -59.12 -20.54
CA PRO A 10 29.58 -58.66 -19.36
C PRO A 10 29.69 -57.14 -19.17
N GLY A 11 28.53 -56.50 -19.00
CA GLY A 11 28.36 -55.05 -18.92
C GLY A 11 28.92 -54.41 -17.64
N ALA A 12 29.38 -53.17 -17.81
CA ALA A 12 29.76 -52.27 -16.73
C ALA A 12 28.57 -51.98 -15.79
N PRO A 13 28.81 -51.76 -14.48
CA PRO A 13 27.76 -51.35 -13.56
C PRO A 13 27.22 -49.97 -13.97
N PRO A 14 25.91 -49.71 -13.86
CA PRO A 14 25.38 -48.40 -14.17
C PRO A 14 25.97 -47.38 -13.20
N ALA A 15 26.48 -46.28 -13.78
CA ALA A 15 26.79 -45.08 -13.04
C ALA A 15 25.53 -44.65 -12.28
N GLN A 16 25.65 -44.55 -10.96
CA GLN A 16 24.66 -43.87 -10.14
C GLN A 16 24.76 -42.39 -10.52
N THR A 17 23.88 -41.95 -11.41
CA THR A 17 23.59 -40.54 -11.59
C THR A 17 22.89 -40.09 -10.32
N GLU A 18 23.63 -39.44 -9.42
CA GLU A 18 23.04 -38.56 -8.41
C GLU A 18 22.17 -37.54 -9.15
N GLU A 19 20.88 -37.82 -9.24
CA GLU A 19 19.89 -36.84 -9.67
C GLU A 19 19.79 -35.77 -8.59
N ALA A 20 20.67 -34.78 -8.70
CA ALA A 20 20.38 -33.43 -8.26
C ALA A 20 19.17 -32.93 -9.06
N SER A 21 17.97 -33.24 -8.60
CA SER A 21 16.73 -32.61 -9.07
C SER A 21 15.94 -32.00 -7.92
N GLY A 22 16.65 -31.23 -7.08
CA GLY A 22 16.06 -30.06 -6.44
C GLY A 22 15.67 -29.04 -7.50
N ARG A 23 14.59 -29.31 -8.24
CA ARG A 23 13.81 -28.26 -8.89
C ARG A 23 12.70 -27.89 -7.93
N GLU A 24 12.91 -26.74 -7.32
CA GLU A 24 12.04 -26.10 -6.34
C GLU A 24 10.57 -26.16 -6.76
N SER A 25 9.73 -26.38 -5.75
CA SER A 25 8.28 -26.18 -5.69
C SER A 25 7.88 -24.80 -6.19
N ALA A 26 7.82 -24.58 -7.50
CA ALA A 26 7.62 -23.26 -8.09
C ALA A 26 6.13 -22.84 -8.23
N ASP A 27 5.20 -23.50 -7.55
CA ASP A 27 3.76 -23.15 -7.62
C ASP A 27 3.18 -22.62 -6.30
N SER A 28 3.90 -22.71 -5.17
CA SER A 28 3.38 -22.25 -3.88
C SER A 28 4.49 -21.81 -2.92
N PRO A 29 5.15 -20.67 -3.18
CA PRO A 29 6.27 -20.19 -2.38
C PRO A 29 5.91 -19.84 -0.92
N LEU A 30 4.62 -19.79 -0.57
CA LEU A 30 4.12 -19.51 0.77
C LEU A 30 3.46 -20.73 1.43
N GLU A 31 3.63 -21.94 0.89
CA GLU A 31 3.11 -23.15 1.52
C GLU A 31 3.64 -23.32 2.95
N GLY A 32 2.75 -23.62 3.89
CA GLY A 32 3.07 -23.76 5.32
C GLY A 32 3.19 -22.44 6.09
N PHE A 33 3.09 -21.28 5.44
CA PHE A 33 3.05 -19.99 6.13
C PHE A 33 1.62 -19.60 6.50
N ARG A 34 1.47 -19.06 7.72
CA ARG A 34 0.26 -18.39 8.18
C ARG A 34 0.48 -16.89 8.27
N ILE A 35 -0.30 -16.11 7.53
CA ILE A 35 -0.10 -14.66 7.36
C ILE A 35 -1.31 -13.90 7.90
N GLY A 36 -1.07 -12.96 8.82
CA GLY A 36 -2.10 -12.03 9.29
C GLY A 36 -2.22 -10.82 8.36
N VAL A 37 -3.41 -10.57 7.82
CA VAL A 37 -3.71 -9.35 7.05
C VAL A 37 -4.49 -8.39 7.93
N THR A 38 -3.85 -7.27 8.29
CA THR A 38 -4.44 -6.24 9.17
C THR A 38 -5.05 -5.05 8.43
N SER A 39 -4.92 -5.04 7.10
CA SER A 39 -5.53 -4.01 6.27
C SER A 39 -7.05 -4.24 6.14
N HIS A 40 -7.80 -3.14 6.08
CA HIS A 40 -9.22 -3.17 5.73
C HIS A 40 -9.45 -2.82 4.25
N ARG A 41 -8.76 -1.79 3.75
CA ARG A 41 -8.92 -1.33 2.35
C ARG A 41 -8.19 -2.28 1.39
N ARG A 42 -8.91 -2.81 0.39
CA ARG A 42 -8.40 -3.78 -0.60
C ARG A 42 -7.77 -5.03 0.04
N SER A 43 -8.26 -5.43 1.22
CA SER A 43 -7.77 -6.63 1.90
C SER A 43 -8.04 -7.87 1.05
N GLN A 44 -9.19 -7.94 0.38
CA GLN A 44 -9.57 -9.08 -0.44
C GLN A 44 -8.55 -9.37 -1.56
N ASP A 45 -8.22 -8.38 -2.39
CA ASP A 45 -7.19 -8.52 -3.44
C ASP A 45 -5.86 -9.04 -2.87
N LEU A 46 -5.48 -8.57 -1.69
CA LEU A 46 -4.23 -8.95 -1.02
C LEU A 46 -4.30 -10.38 -0.48
N ILE A 47 -5.40 -10.75 0.18
CA ILE A 47 -5.67 -12.08 0.71
C ILE A 47 -5.60 -13.10 -0.44
N GLU A 48 -6.35 -12.87 -1.52
CA GLU A 48 -6.40 -13.77 -2.68
C GLU A 48 -5.02 -13.92 -3.36
N ALA A 49 -4.23 -12.84 -3.40
CA ALA A 49 -2.88 -12.89 -3.94
C ALA A 49 -1.91 -13.71 -3.08
N LEU A 50 -2.10 -13.75 -1.76
CA LEU A 50 -1.30 -14.54 -0.82
C LEU A 50 -1.74 -16.01 -0.82
N GLU A 51 -3.04 -16.28 -0.81
CA GLU A 51 -3.61 -17.64 -0.84
C GLU A 51 -3.25 -18.37 -2.14
N ARG A 52 -3.29 -17.68 -3.28
CA ARG A 52 -2.85 -18.23 -4.58
C ARG A 52 -1.38 -18.65 -4.61
N ARG A 53 -0.56 -18.15 -3.66
CA ARG A 53 0.84 -18.53 -3.51
C ARG A 53 1.05 -19.60 -2.41
N GLY A 54 -0.03 -20.14 -1.84
CA GLY A 54 -0.01 -21.23 -0.87
C GLY A 54 -0.12 -20.82 0.60
N ALA A 55 -0.32 -19.54 0.92
CA ALA A 55 -0.42 -19.09 2.31
C ALA A 55 -1.79 -19.41 2.92
N GLU A 56 -1.82 -19.75 4.21
CA GLU A 56 -3.03 -19.65 5.04
C GLU A 56 -3.15 -18.20 5.53
N VAL A 57 -4.29 -17.53 5.26
CA VAL A 57 -4.46 -16.12 5.61
C VAL A 57 -5.49 -15.93 6.73
N LEU A 58 -5.11 -15.18 7.77
CA LEU A 58 -6.03 -14.70 8.81
C LEU A 58 -6.33 -13.21 8.56
N HIS A 59 -7.56 -12.87 8.20
CA HIS A 59 -7.97 -11.47 8.11
C HIS A 59 -8.31 -10.90 9.50
N ALA A 60 -7.49 -9.97 9.97
CA ALA A 60 -7.57 -9.36 11.28
C ALA A 60 -7.46 -7.82 11.19
N PRO A 61 -8.44 -7.13 10.57
CA PRO A 61 -8.35 -5.70 10.30
C PRO A 61 -8.25 -4.90 11.60
N ALA A 62 -7.14 -4.19 11.79
CA ALA A 62 -6.89 -3.42 13.02
C ALA A 62 -7.57 -2.04 13.02
N LEU A 63 -7.78 -1.48 11.83
CA LEU A 63 -8.35 -0.15 11.63
C LEU A 63 -9.27 -0.14 10.41
N LYS A 64 -10.41 0.54 10.53
CA LYS A 64 -11.35 0.83 9.43
C LYS A 64 -11.54 2.32 9.30
N ILE A 65 -11.50 2.83 8.08
CA ILE A 65 -11.95 4.19 7.78
C ILE A 65 -13.48 4.14 7.74
N ALA A 66 -14.13 4.73 8.74
CA ALA A 66 -15.57 4.95 8.72
C ALA A 66 -15.87 6.27 7.98
N PRO A 67 -16.95 6.35 7.19
CA PRO A 67 -17.45 7.62 6.71
C PRO A 67 -17.80 8.48 7.92
N VAL A 68 -17.30 9.72 7.97
CA VAL A 68 -17.80 10.71 8.94
C VAL A 68 -19.23 11.00 8.52
N GLN A 69 -20.21 10.64 9.36
CA GLN A 69 -21.63 10.81 9.07
C GLN A 69 -22.09 12.28 9.15
N GLU A 70 -21.24 13.20 9.62
CA GLU A 70 -21.58 14.60 9.82
C GLU A 70 -20.51 15.52 9.26
N ASP A 71 -20.73 16.02 8.04
CA ASP A 71 -19.91 17.09 7.46
C ASP A 71 -20.07 18.43 8.20
N ILE A 72 -21.12 18.62 9.01
CA ILE A 72 -21.43 19.91 9.65
C ILE A 72 -20.31 20.37 10.59
N ARG A 73 -19.84 19.50 11.50
CA ARG A 73 -18.74 19.85 12.43
C ARG A 73 -17.45 20.17 11.69
N LEU A 74 -17.12 19.37 10.67
CA LEU A 74 -15.96 19.62 9.82
C LEU A 74 -16.04 21.01 9.17
N ILE A 75 -17.22 21.40 8.69
CA ILE A 75 -17.42 22.70 8.04
C ILE A 75 -17.39 23.86 9.04
N GLU A 76 -17.93 23.68 10.25
CA GLU A 76 -17.82 24.66 11.34
C GLU A 76 -16.35 24.89 11.72
N ASP A 77 -15.59 23.81 11.92
CA ASP A 77 -14.16 23.89 12.22
C ASP A 77 -13.38 24.51 11.05
N THR A 78 -13.74 24.20 9.81
CA THR A 78 -13.13 24.80 8.62
C THR A 78 -13.35 26.31 8.57
N LYS A 79 -14.57 26.78 8.87
CA LYS A 79 -14.87 28.22 8.97
C LYS A 79 -14.07 28.89 10.10
N ALA A 80 -13.89 28.20 11.23
CA ALA A 80 -13.06 28.70 12.32
C ALA A 80 -11.59 28.84 11.89
N VAL A 81 -11.04 27.87 11.15
CA VAL A 81 -9.69 27.94 10.58
C VAL A 81 -9.55 29.12 9.61
N ILE A 82 -10.52 29.31 8.70
CA ILE A 82 -10.55 30.44 7.76
C ILE A 82 -10.57 31.78 8.51
N ALA A 83 -11.43 31.90 9.52
CA ALA A 83 -11.54 33.11 10.34
C ALA A 83 -10.26 33.40 11.13
N ALA A 84 -9.59 32.37 11.62
CA ALA A 84 -8.37 32.49 12.41
C ALA A 84 -7.15 32.94 11.60
N LYS A 85 -7.15 32.74 10.26
CA LYS A 85 -6.04 33.08 9.35
C LYS A 85 -4.66 32.66 9.89
N PRO A 86 -4.44 31.35 10.09
CA PRO A 86 -3.23 30.87 10.76
C PRO A 86 -1.97 31.20 9.96
N ASP A 87 -0.87 31.51 10.65
CA ASP A 87 0.44 31.71 10.01
C ASP A 87 1.06 30.38 9.52
N LEU A 88 0.66 29.27 10.15
CA LEU A 88 1.28 27.95 10.00
C LEU A 88 0.20 26.88 9.79
N CYS A 89 0.45 25.98 8.83
CA CYS A 89 -0.39 24.80 8.62
C CYS A 89 0.49 23.56 8.46
N ILE A 90 0.09 22.42 9.02
CA ILE A 90 0.82 21.16 8.92
C ILE A 90 -0.09 20.08 8.33
N ALA A 91 0.21 19.63 7.11
CA ALA A 91 -0.48 18.51 6.49
C ALA A 91 0.20 17.18 6.87
N THR A 92 -0.50 16.37 7.66
CA THR A 92 0.02 15.09 8.18
C THR A 92 -0.20 13.93 7.22
N THR A 93 -1.36 13.87 6.55
CA THR A 93 -1.72 12.79 5.64
C THR A 93 -2.27 13.33 4.32
N ALA A 94 -1.96 12.62 3.24
CA ALA A 94 -2.51 12.91 1.92
C ALA A 94 -4.02 12.72 1.84
N TYR A 95 -4.53 11.72 2.58
CA TYR A 95 -5.95 11.40 2.60
C TYR A 95 -6.75 12.51 3.28
N GLY A 96 -6.34 12.95 4.48
CA GLY A 96 -7.00 14.04 5.20
C GLY A 96 -7.03 15.33 4.38
N MET A 97 -5.90 15.72 3.78
CA MET A 97 -5.83 16.92 2.95
C MET A 97 -6.84 16.89 1.79
N ARG A 98 -6.88 15.79 1.02
CA ARG A 98 -7.82 15.67 -0.10
C ARG A 98 -9.28 15.70 0.35
N ARG A 99 -9.61 14.92 1.40
CA ARG A 99 -10.99 14.85 1.91
C ARG A 99 -11.44 16.19 2.50
N TRP A 100 -10.54 16.94 3.11
CA TRP A 100 -10.86 18.27 3.62
C TRP A 100 -11.17 19.26 2.50
N CYS A 101 -10.35 19.31 1.44
CA CYS A 101 -10.64 20.11 0.25
C CYS A 101 -11.96 19.69 -0.41
N GLU A 102 -12.16 18.39 -0.67
CA GLU A 102 -13.41 17.86 -1.25
C GLU A 102 -14.65 18.26 -0.44
N ALA A 103 -14.56 18.18 0.90
CA ALA A 103 -15.66 18.58 1.79
C ALA A 103 -15.89 20.10 1.73
N ALA A 104 -14.83 20.91 1.83
CA ALA A 104 -14.93 22.36 1.76
C ALA A 104 -15.53 22.85 0.42
N ASP A 105 -15.12 22.23 -0.70
CA ASP A 105 -15.67 22.47 -2.04
C ASP A 105 -17.15 22.13 -2.10
N SER A 106 -17.56 20.97 -1.56
CA SER A 106 -18.96 20.53 -1.54
C SER A 106 -19.89 21.48 -0.77
N PHE A 107 -19.35 22.26 0.16
CA PHE A 107 -20.06 23.28 0.93
C PHE A 107 -19.82 24.71 0.42
N GLY A 108 -19.12 24.89 -0.71
CA GLY A 108 -18.89 26.19 -1.35
C GLY A 108 -17.90 27.10 -0.63
N ILE A 109 -17.07 26.56 0.27
CA ILE A 109 -16.05 27.32 1.01
C ILE A 109 -14.61 26.91 0.64
N GLY A 110 -14.45 26.06 -0.37
CA GLY A 110 -13.15 25.54 -0.77
C GLY A 110 -12.17 26.60 -1.27
N GLU A 111 -12.61 27.57 -2.07
CA GLU A 111 -11.75 28.68 -2.51
C GLU A 111 -11.23 29.51 -1.32
N GLN A 112 -12.10 29.84 -0.37
CA GLN A 112 -11.72 30.58 0.85
C GLN A 112 -10.73 29.78 1.70
N LEU A 113 -10.92 28.46 1.78
CA LEU A 113 -9.99 27.57 2.46
C LEU A 113 -8.63 27.57 1.76
N LEU A 114 -8.58 27.36 0.46
CA LEU A 114 -7.33 27.32 -0.30
C LEU A 114 -6.60 28.67 -0.27
N GLU A 115 -7.32 29.80 -0.35
CA GLU A 115 -6.74 31.12 -0.17
C GLU A 115 -6.13 31.28 1.22
N THR A 116 -6.85 30.88 2.27
CA THR A 116 -6.36 30.93 3.65
C THR A 116 -5.08 30.10 3.78
N LEU A 117 -5.11 28.84 3.32
CA LEU A 117 -3.98 27.93 3.41
C LEU A 117 -2.80 28.37 2.53
N GLY A 118 -3.06 29.03 1.40
CA GLY A 118 -2.02 29.59 0.53
C GLY A 118 -1.24 30.74 1.16
N ASN A 119 -1.86 31.42 2.13
CA ASN A 119 -1.20 32.45 2.95
C ASN A 119 -0.45 31.86 4.15
N CYS A 120 -0.63 30.57 4.46
CA CYS A 120 0.10 29.89 5.52
C CYS A 120 1.49 29.44 5.06
N ARG A 121 2.43 29.38 6.01
CA ARG A 121 3.61 28.53 5.86
C ARG A 121 3.21 27.07 6.04
N MET A 122 3.05 26.36 4.93
CA MET A 122 2.57 24.98 4.88
C MET A 122 3.72 23.97 5.05
N PHE A 123 3.67 23.16 6.10
CA PHE A 123 4.59 22.05 6.33
C PHE A 123 3.92 20.72 5.99
N VAL A 124 4.70 19.76 5.53
CA VAL A 124 4.20 18.43 5.17
C VAL A 124 5.00 17.35 5.87
N ARG A 125 4.32 16.34 6.42
CA ARG A 125 5.00 15.25 7.14
C ARG A 125 5.83 14.35 6.21
N GLY A 126 5.38 14.12 4.97
CA GLY A 126 5.95 13.12 4.07
C GLY A 126 5.59 13.32 2.60
N PRO A 127 6.18 12.57 1.65
CA PRO A 127 5.99 12.78 0.20
C PRO A 127 4.53 12.63 -0.24
N LYS A 128 3.77 11.78 0.46
CA LYS A 128 2.34 11.59 0.19
C LYS A 128 1.54 12.86 0.51
N ALA A 129 1.78 13.46 1.68
CA ALA A 129 1.10 14.70 2.07
C ALA A 129 1.50 15.85 1.14
N ARG A 130 2.80 15.95 0.79
CA ARG A 130 3.29 16.89 -0.23
C ARG A 130 2.54 16.75 -1.55
N GLY A 131 2.38 15.53 -2.06
CA GLY A 131 1.65 15.29 -3.30
C GLY A 131 0.21 15.81 -3.24
N ALA A 132 -0.48 15.64 -2.10
CA ALA A 132 -1.83 16.17 -1.93
C ALA A 132 -1.88 17.71 -1.85
N VAL A 133 -0.97 18.33 -1.09
CA VAL A 133 -0.85 19.79 -0.99
C VAL A 133 -0.60 20.42 -2.37
N ARG A 134 0.33 19.86 -3.14
CA ARG A 134 0.66 20.34 -4.49
C ARG A 134 -0.50 20.12 -5.48
N ALA A 135 -1.21 19.00 -5.37
CA ALA A 135 -2.40 18.75 -6.19
C ALA A 135 -3.53 19.74 -5.90
N ALA A 136 -3.61 20.27 -4.68
CA ALA A 136 -4.54 21.34 -4.30
C ALA A 136 -4.05 22.76 -4.73
N GLY A 137 -2.96 22.86 -5.49
CA GLY A 137 -2.39 24.14 -5.94
C GLY A 137 -1.59 24.89 -4.87
N LEU A 138 -1.36 24.29 -3.70
CA LEU A 138 -0.65 24.93 -2.59
C LEU A 138 0.85 24.62 -2.62
N ALA A 139 1.66 25.55 -2.11
CA ALA A 139 3.09 25.34 -1.94
C ALA A 139 3.42 24.92 -0.50
N ASP A 140 4.37 23.98 -0.33
CA ASP A 140 4.96 23.65 0.97
C ASP A 140 6.32 24.32 1.18
N VAL A 141 6.63 24.65 2.43
CA VAL A 141 7.92 25.23 2.86
C VAL A 141 8.97 24.16 3.17
N GLY A 142 8.57 22.90 3.37
CA GLY A 142 9.48 21.84 3.73
C GLY A 142 8.79 20.55 4.17
N ILE A 143 9.53 19.45 4.06
CA ILE A 143 9.15 18.12 4.53
C ILE A 143 9.97 17.79 5.77
N SER A 144 9.38 17.06 6.73
CA SER A 144 10.15 16.50 7.85
C SER A 144 11.31 15.65 7.31
N SER A 145 12.50 15.78 7.90
CA SER A 145 13.65 14.92 7.59
C SER A 145 13.44 13.48 8.07
N ASP A 146 12.58 13.29 9.07
CA ASP A 146 12.24 11.99 9.65
C ASP A 146 10.74 11.70 9.46
N GLU A 147 10.44 10.63 8.73
CA GLU A 147 9.13 9.99 8.72
C GLU A 147 9.09 8.97 9.86
N THR A 148 8.88 9.43 11.09
CA THR A 148 8.47 8.52 12.18
C THR A 148 6.95 8.46 12.29
#